data_AF-A0A9E5L2Q0-F1
#
_entry.id   AF-A0A9E5L2Q0-F1
#
_cell.length_a   1.000
_cell.length_b   1.000
_cell.length_c   1.000
_cell.angle_alpha   90.00
_cell.angle_beta   90.00
_cell.angle_gamma   90.00
#
_symmetry.space_group_name_H-M   'P 1'
#
loop_
_entity.id
_entity.type
_entity.pdbx_description
1 polymer ?
#
loop_
_entity_poly.entity_id
_entity_poly.type
_entity_poly.pdbx_seq_one_letter_code
_entity_poly.pdbx_strand_id
1 'polypeptide(L)'
;MGVFSKADKARGAVEEKRQRFVPRPGLSDRLAGEADRFVSELKPYLPQELVGGSVPHIAGLEDETVWNAASQACGTEKVHFTYSIDEGKCWYLACASSTLASNPDTWCPLAAALPGNSEYWDKETVYLYEQEGIASALRWDGDSGRMQVFLGAARSLLPRIQSMDANFVTINTDIADIVPWKNKMLNTEKLSRATTKMLLLSGVVTTFIILAFLIFQFVLTNTVQRDLEAVKLETTTVTERLMLQAYDALQSDTIKHMVRIQELLDELKAIDGTLVKYEVTGSSLTWEALIPQGLEKSGSMKSAEVLGLEEGGSKRIRVRGRR
;
A
#
# COMPACT_ATOMS: atom_id res chain seq x y z
N MET A 1 64.20 -38.46 4.89
CA MET A 1 63.91 -37.11 4.37
C MET A 1 62.60 -37.18 3.59
N GLY A 2 61.48 -36.95 4.25
CA GLY A 2 60.15 -37.02 3.66
C GLY A 2 59.81 -35.70 2.99
N VAL A 3 59.58 -35.74 1.68
CA VAL A 3 59.09 -34.61 0.89
C VAL A 3 57.58 -34.54 1.13
N PHE A 4 57.17 -33.85 2.20
CA PHE A 4 55.78 -33.42 2.36
C PHE A 4 55.50 -32.39 1.26
N SER A 5 54.62 -32.78 0.34
CA SER A 5 54.19 -31.96 -0.79
C SER A 5 53.52 -30.68 -0.28
N LYS A 6 53.87 -29.53 -0.87
CA LYS A 6 53.18 -28.25 -0.64
C LYS A 6 51.66 -28.34 -0.87
N ALA A 7 51.18 -29.34 -1.60
CA ALA A 7 49.76 -29.60 -1.83
C ALA A 7 49.03 -30.09 -0.57
N ASP A 8 49.68 -30.86 0.30
CA ASP A 8 49.06 -31.36 1.54
C ASP A 8 48.96 -30.26 2.60
N LYS A 9 49.93 -29.33 2.63
CA LYS A 9 49.86 -28.11 3.45
C LYS A 9 48.80 -27.12 2.96
N ALA A 10 48.56 -27.06 1.65
CA ALA A 10 47.52 -26.19 1.09
C ALA A 10 46.10 -26.72 1.38
N ARG A 11 45.91 -28.05 1.44
CA ARG A 11 44.62 -28.64 1.81
C ARG A 11 44.27 -28.46 3.29
N GLY A 12 45.25 -28.60 4.20
CA GLY A 12 45.03 -28.32 5.63
C GLY A 12 44.76 -26.84 5.95
N ALA A 13 45.25 -25.91 5.12
CA ALA A 13 45.02 -24.47 5.33
C ALA A 13 43.66 -23.96 4.82
N VAL A 14 42.96 -24.74 3.99
CA VAL A 14 41.61 -24.37 3.48
C VAL A 14 40.51 -24.80 4.46
N GLU A 15 40.75 -25.81 5.31
CA GLU A 15 39.82 -26.21 6.38
C GLU A 15 39.76 -25.21 7.55
N GLU A 16 40.77 -24.36 7.74
CA GLU A 16 40.93 -23.58 8.96
C GLU A 16 40.03 -22.33 9.08
N LYS A 17 39.22 -22.00 8.05
CA LYS A 17 38.30 -20.85 8.09
C LYS A 17 36.96 -21.06 7.37
N ARG A 18 36.31 -22.22 7.51
CA ARG A 18 34.85 -22.26 7.32
C ARG A 18 34.21 -21.53 8.50
N GLN A 19 33.77 -20.29 8.28
CA GLN A 19 32.92 -19.60 9.24
C GLN A 19 31.61 -20.39 9.34
N ARG A 20 31.32 -20.92 10.53
CA ARG A 20 30.08 -21.67 10.80
C ARG A 20 28.88 -20.81 10.42
N PHE A 21 27.92 -21.40 9.71
CA PHE A 21 26.65 -20.75 9.46
C PHE A 21 25.89 -20.57 10.78
N VAL A 22 25.66 -19.32 11.15
CA VAL A 22 24.87 -18.95 12.31
C VAL A 22 23.50 -18.47 11.83
N PRO A 23 22.39 -19.09 12.27
CA PRO A 23 21.06 -18.71 11.84
C PRO A 23 20.73 -17.28 12.28
N ARG A 24 19.90 -16.58 11.48
CA ARG A 24 19.52 -15.18 11.70
C ARG A 24 18.00 -15.07 11.87
N PRO A 25 17.51 -14.09 12.65
CA PRO A 25 16.08 -13.89 12.85
C PRO A 25 15.37 -13.61 11.52
N GLY A 26 14.23 -14.28 11.32
CA GLY A 26 13.40 -14.10 10.15
C GLY A 26 12.61 -12.80 10.17
N LEU A 27 11.92 -12.50 9.06
CA LEU A 27 10.99 -11.36 9.00
C LEU A 27 9.86 -11.49 10.03
N SER A 28 9.34 -12.71 10.22
CA SER A 28 8.32 -13.01 11.23
C SER A 28 8.78 -12.66 12.65
N ASP A 29 10.02 -13.00 13.01
CA ASP A 29 10.59 -12.70 14.33
C ASP A 29 10.72 -11.20 14.56
N ARG A 30 11.13 -10.45 13.53
CA ARG A 30 11.22 -8.99 13.58
C ARG A 30 9.86 -8.33 13.73
N LEU A 31 8.87 -8.75 12.95
CA LEU A 31 7.51 -8.20 13.00
C LEU A 31 6.81 -8.52 14.33
N ALA A 32 7.06 -9.70 14.88
CA ALA A 32 6.59 -10.06 16.21
C ALA A 32 7.27 -9.25 17.33
N GLY A 33 8.44 -8.65 17.05
CA GLY A 33 9.27 -8.01 18.07
C GLY A 33 10.00 -9.02 18.97
N GLU A 34 10.22 -10.23 18.46
CA GLU A 34 10.95 -11.31 19.13
C GLU A 34 12.38 -11.46 18.57
N ALA A 35 12.83 -10.53 17.71
CA ALA A 35 14.18 -10.54 17.15
C ALA A 35 15.29 -10.57 18.22
N ASP A 36 15.09 -9.87 19.35
CA ASP A 36 16.05 -9.85 20.46
C ASP A 36 16.06 -11.14 21.29
N ARG A 37 15.01 -11.97 21.15
CA ARG A 37 14.89 -13.27 21.79
C ARG A 37 15.34 -14.42 20.89
N PHE A 38 15.78 -14.12 19.67
CA PHE A 38 16.26 -15.14 18.74
C PHE A 38 17.62 -15.67 19.22
N VAL A 39 17.66 -16.93 19.61
CA VAL A 39 18.89 -17.61 20.02
C VAL A 39 19.63 -18.06 18.77
N SER A 40 20.73 -17.39 18.45
CA SER A 40 21.58 -17.73 17.31
C SER A 40 22.52 -18.90 17.59
N GLU A 41 22.92 -19.08 18.85
CA GLU A 41 23.78 -20.17 19.31
C GLU A 41 22.91 -21.33 19.83
N LEU A 42 22.45 -22.18 18.92
CA LEU A 42 21.71 -23.39 19.28
C LEU A 42 22.67 -24.47 19.79
N LYS A 43 22.30 -25.16 20.87
CA LYS A 43 23.10 -26.27 21.40
C LYS A 43 22.81 -27.57 20.64
N PRO A 44 23.83 -28.40 20.36
CA PRO A 44 23.60 -29.70 19.76
C PRO A 44 22.84 -30.59 20.74
N TYR A 45 21.72 -31.15 20.29
CA TYR A 45 20.92 -32.11 21.05
C TYR A 45 20.36 -33.18 20.14
N LEU A 46 20.47 -34.42 20.60
CA LEU A 46 19.94 -35.59 19.93
C LEU A 46 18.60 -36.01 20.58
N PRO A 47 17.46 -35.84 19.88
CA PRO A 47 16.17 -36.28 20.41
C PRO A 47 16.10 -37.80 20.57
N GLN A 48 15.41 -38.27 21.61
CA GLN A 48 15.18 -39.69 21.88
C GLN A 48 14.22 -40.36 20.88
N GLU A 49 13.46 -39.56 20.12
CA GLU A 49 12.61 -40.05 19.04
C GLU A 49 12.87 -39.16 17.84
N LEU A 50 13.73 -39.64 16.93
CA LEU A 50 14.05 -38.97 15.69
C LEU A 50 13.58 -39.84 14.52
N VAL A 51 12.83 -39.23 13.62
CA VAL A 51 12.34 -39.88 12.41
C VAL A 51 13.00 -39.22 11.21
N GLY A 52 13.53 -40.05 10.31
CA GLY A 52 14.04 -39.61 9.03
C GLY A 52 13.23 -40.18 7.89
N GLY A 53 13.05 -39.40 6.83
CA GLY A 53 12.38 -39.86 5.63
C GLY A 53 12.73 -39.02 4.40
N SER A 54 12.08 -39.37 3.28
CA SER A 54 12.22 -38.67 2.01
C SER A 54 10.86 -38.44 1.38
N VAL A 55 10.63 -37.25 0.85
CA VAL A 55 9.41 -36.87 0.12
C VAL A 55 9.82 -36.37 -1.27
N PRO A 56 9.04 -36.59 -2.34
CA PRO A 56 9.32 -35.97 -3.64
C PRO A 56 9.36 -34.44 -3.52
N HIS A 57 10.32 -33.81 -4.19
CA HIS A 57 10.43 -32.35 -4.22
C HIS A 57 9.38 -31.76 -5.16
N ILE A 58 8.51 -30.91 -4.61
CA ILE A 58 7.53 -30.12 -5.36
C ILE A 58 7.80 -28.65 -5.04
N ALA A 59 8.24 -27.90 -6.06
CA ALA A 59 8.61 -26.49 -5.90
C ALA A 59 7.47 -25.67 -5.28
N GLY A 60 7.74 -24.99 -4.17
CA GLY A 60 6.78 -24.15 -3.44
C GLY A 60 5.86 -24.87 -2.46
N LEU A 61 5.91 -26.21 -2.38
CA LEU A 61 5.15 -27.05 -1.44
C LEU A 61 6.06 -27.92 -0.58
N GLU A 62 7.37 -27.66 -0.56
CA GLU A 62 8.36 -28.46 0.16
C GLU A 62 8.08 -28.46 1.67
N ASP A 63 7.88 -27.27 2.25
CA ASP A 63 7.59 -27.11 3.68
C ASP A 63 6.32 -27.88 4.07
N GLU A 64 5.27 -27.85 3.26
CA GLU A 64 3.99 -28.50 3.56
C GLU A 64 4.05 -30.02 3.39
N THR A 65 4.67 -30.48 2.31
CA THR A 65 4.83 -31.91 2.01
C THR A 65 5.71 -32.59 3.06
N VAL A 66 6.80 -31.95 3.47
CA VAL A 66 7.66 -32.42 4.56
C VAL A 66 6.91 -32.39 5.89
N TRP A 67 6.19 -31.30 6.21
CA TRP A 67 5.42 -31.23 7.45
C TRP A 67 4.35 -32.32 7.54
N ASN A 68 3.63 -32.60 6.44
CA ASN A 68 2.62 -33.67 6.39
C ASN A 68 3.24 -35.06 6.60
N ALA A 69 4.39 -35.33 5.96
CA ALA A 69 5.09 -36.59 6.13
C ALA A 69 5.66 -36.75 7.55
N ALA A 70 6.21 -35.67 8.10
CA ALA A 70 6.72 -35.62 9.47
C ALA A 70 5.61 -35.80 10.50
N SER A 71 4.47 -35.12 10.34
CA SER A 71 3.35 -35.20 11.28
C SER A 71 2.73 -36.59 11.31
N GLN A 72 2.60 -37.23 10.14
CA GLN A 72 2.15 -38.61 10.03
C GLN A 72 3.14 -39.58 10.72
N ALA A 73 4.44 -39.41 10.49
CA ALA A 73 5.44 -40.32 11.02
C ALA A 73 5.66 -40.15 12.54
N CYS A 74 5.54 -38.93 13.06
CA CYS A 74 5.58 -38.65 14.50
C CYS A 74 4.22 -38.85 15.20
N GLY A 75 3.14 -39.12 14.46
CA GLY A 75 1.79 -39.28 14.99
C GLY A 75 1.20 -38.01 15.64
N THR A 76 1.76 -36.83 15.37
CA THR A 76 1.33 -35.55 15.97
C THR A 76 1.53 -34.40 14.98
N GLU A 77 0.71 -33.36 15.06
CA GLU A 77 0.89 -32.15 14.24
C GLU A 77 1.99 -31.21 14.78
N LYS A 78 2.30 -31.36 16.08
CA LYS A 78 3.30 -30.56 16.80
C LYS A 78 4.69 -31.17 16.61
N VAL A 79 5.24 -31.00 15.42
CA VAL A 79 6.56 -31.50 15.04
C VAL A 79 7.58 -30.39 14.83
N HIS A 80 8.81 -30.67 15.22
CA HIS A 80 9.99 -29.93 14.79
C HIS A 80 10.61 -30.71 13.66
N PHE A 81 10.87 -30.06 12.54
CA PHE A 81 11.43 -30.71 11.37
C PHE A 81 12.48 -29.84 10.70
N THR A 82 13.38 -30.48 9.98
CA THR A 82 14.36 -29.85 9.11
C THR A 82 14.49 -30.69 7.85
N TYR A 83 14.83 -30.05 6.73
CA TYR A 83 15.01 -30.76 5.49
C TYR A 83 16.06 -30.11 4.61
N SER A 84 16.57 -30.92 3.68
CA SER A 84 17.42 -30.51 2.57
C SER A 84 16.79 -30.99 1.26
N ILE A 85 17.13 -30.34 0.15
CA ILE A 85 16.63 -30.69 -1.17
C ILE A 85 17.82 -31.19 -1.98
N ASP A 86 17.73 -32.42 -2.47
CA ASP A 86 18.75 -33.03 -3.32
C ASP A 86 18.11 -34.04 -4.28
N GLU A 87 18.61 -34.10 -5.52
CA GLU A 87 18.15 -35.03 -6.57
C GLU A 87 16.62 -35.10 -6.75
N GLY A 88 15.91 -33.98 -6.61
CA GLY A 88 14.45 -33.93 -6.74
C GLY A 88 13.70 -34.61 -5.59
N LYS A 89 14.35 -34.80 -4.43
CA LYS A 89 13.74 -35.26 -3.18
C LYS A 89 14.05 -34.30 -2.04
N CYS A 90 13.11 -34.16 -1.13
CA CYS A 90 13.29 -33.50 0.16
C CYS A 90 13.64 -34.57 1.21
N TRP A 91 14.87 -34.56 1.69
CA TRP A 91 15.32 -35.40 2.80
C TRP A 91 15.06 -34.67 4.10
N TYR A 92 14.30 -35.28 5.00
CA TYR A 92 13.87 -34.60 6.22
C TYR A 92 14.15 -35.41 7.47
N LEU A 93 14.45 -34.69 8.55
CA LEU A 93 14.49 -35.20 9.91
C LEU A 93 13.40 -34.50 10.71
N ALA A 94 12.71 -35.24 11.56
CA ALA A 94 11.64 -34.72 12.39
C ALA A 94 11.60 -35.39 13.76
N CYS A 95 11.16 -34.64 14.76
CA CYS A 95 10.85 -35.15 16.08
C CYS A 95 9.57 -34.49 16.63
N ALA A 96 8.91 -35.17 17.55
CA ALA A 96 7.76 -34.61 18.25
C ALA A 96 8.21 -33.49 19.20
N SER A 97 7.41 -32.44 19.34
CA SER A 97 7.76 -31.28 20.19
C SER A 97 7.89 -31.64 21.67
N SER A 98 7.23 -32.71 22.12
CA SER A 98 7.37 -33.27 23.47
C SER A 98 8.82 -33.67 23.79
N THR A 99 9.58 -34.17 22.80
CA THR A 99 10.97 -34.59 22.99
C THR A 99 11.95 -33.43 23.19
N LEU A 100 11.59 -32.24 22.71
CA LEU A 100 12.39 -31.02 22.84
C LEU A 100 11.91 -30.12 23.98
N ALA A 101 10.89 -30.54 24.75
CA ALA A 101 10.31 -29.71 25.81
C ALA A 101 11.31 -29.33 26.91
N SER A 102 12.25 -30.23 27.22
CA SER A 102 13.34 -29.97 28.17
C SER A 102 14.50 -29.17 27.58
N ASN A 103 14.60 -29.11 26.24
CA ASN A 103 15.73 -28.56 25.50
C ASN A 103 15.25 -27.72 24.28
N PRO A 104 14.60 -26.57 24.50
CA PRO A 104 13.95 -25.79 23.43
C PRO A 104 14.92 -25.09 22.46
N ASP A 105 16.09 -24.65 22.93
CA ASP A 105 17.07 -23.90 22.12
C ASP A 105 18.17 -24.81 21.55
N THR A 106 17.74 -25.82 20.81
CA THR A 106 18.65 -26.86 20.30
C THR A 106 18.53 -27.09 18.80
N TRP A 107 19.49 -27.81 18.24
CA TRP A 107 19.48 -28.28 16.87
C TRP A 107 19.99 -29.73 16.79
N CYS A 108 19.64 -30.44 15.72
CA CYS A 108 20.06 -31.83 15.55
C CYS A 108 21.36 -31.92 14.73
N PRO A 109 22.45 -32.49 15.28
CA PRO A 109 23.70 -32.66 14.55
C PRO A 109 23.57 -33.52 13.29
N LEU A 110 22.68 -34.52 13.30
CA LEU A 110 22.41 -35.34 12.09
C LEU A 110 21.82 -34.52 10.94
N ALA A 111 21.23 -33.35 11.20
CA ALA A 111 20.75 -32.47 10.14
C ALA A 111 21.90 -31.92 9.30
N ALA A 112 23.10 -31.71 9.87
CA ALA A 112 24.27 -31.28 9.12
C ALA A 112 24.80 -32.34 8.15
N ALA A 113 24.44 -33.61 8.36
CA ALA A 113 24.78 -34.73 7.47
C ALA A 113 23.75 -34.94 6.35
N LEU A 114 22.69 -34.13 6.28
CA LEU A 114 21.75 -34.20 5.15
C LEU A 114 22.40 -33.70 3.85
N PRO A 115 22.00 -34.23 2.68
CA PRO A 115 22.56 -33.83 1.39
C PRO A 115 22.58 -32.31 1.18
N GLY A 116 23.73 -31.77 0.80
CA GLY A 116 23.92 -30.33 0.58
C GLY A 116 24.31 -29.52 1.83
N ASN A 117 24.37 -30.14 3.02
CA ASN A 117 24.86 -29.50 4.24
C ASN A 117 26.36 -29.76 4.48
N SER A 118 26.92 -29.15 5.53
CA SER A 118 28.37 -29.02 5.74
C SER A 118 29.11 -30.34 5.93
N GLU A 119 28.48 -31.32 6.58
CA GLU A 119 29.09 -32.61 6.95
C GLU A 119 28.67 -33.74 6.01
N TYR A 120 27.98 -33.42 4.92
CA TYR A 120 27.61 -34.42 3.92
C TYR A 120 28.78 -34.68 2.96
N TRP A 121 29.15 -35.96 2.85
CA TRP A 121 30.18 -36.46 1.94
C TRP A 121 29.56 -37.23 0.79
N ASP A 122 28.84 -38.31 1.10
CA ASP A 122 28.23 -39.24 0.15
C ASP A 122 27.05 -40.01 0.77
N LYS A 123 26.30 -40.77 -0.05
CA LYS A 123 25.13 -41.56 0.40
C LYS A 123 25.52 -42.94 0.95
N GLU A 124 26.71 -43.44 0.65
CA GLU A 124 27.18 -44.76 1.09
C GLU A 124 27.74 -44.73 2.51
N THR A 125 28.27 -43.58 2.92
CA THR A 125 28.75 -43.33 4.28
C THR A 125 27.61 -43.26 5.31
N VAL A 126 27.87 -43.88 6.47
CA VAL A 126 27.01 -43.83 7.66
C VAL A 126 27.48 -42.68 8.56
N TYR A 127 26.61 -41.73 8.82
CA TYR A 127 26.93 -40.60 9.69
C TYR A 127 26.53 -40.92 11.12
N LEU A 128 27.46 -40.81 12.05
CA LEU A 128 27.28 -41.15 13.45
C LEU A 128 27.37 -39.89 14.32
N TYR A 129 26.49 -39.78 15.30
CA TYR A 129 26.61 -38.81 16.38
C TYR A 129 26.30 -39.46 17.73
N GLU A 130 27.15 -39.23 18.73
CA GLU A 130 27.01 -39.73 20.09
C GLU A 130 26.88 -38.57 21.08
N GLN A 131 25.90 -38.66 21.98
CA GLN A 131 25.68 -37.71 23.06
C GLN A 131 25.20 -38.46 24.30
N GLU A 132 25.90 -38.27 25.43
CA GLU A 132 25.50 -38.78 26.76
C GLU A 132 25.15 -40.29 26.80
N GLY A 133 25.85 -41.11 25.99
CA GLY A 133 25.66 -42.56 25.92
C GLY A 133 24.54 -43.03 24.97
N ILE A 134 23.81 -42.09 24.35
CA ILE A 134 22.91 -42.34 23.22
C ILE A 134 23.69 -42.09 21.94
N ALA A 135 23.58 -43.01 20.98
CA ALA A 135 24.12 -42.82 19.64
C ALA A 135 23.01 -42.85 18.62
N SER A 136 23.20 -42.06 17.57
CA SER A 136 22.35 -42.03 16.40
C SER A 136 23.18 -42.22 15.15
N ALA A 137 22.61 -42.91 14.17
CA ALA A 137 23.22 -43.07 12.87
C ALA A 137 22.22 -42.78 11.76
N LEU A 138 22.71 -42.07 10.76
CA LEU A 138 22.00 -41.75 9.52
C LEU A 138 22.64 -42.51 8.38
N ARG A 139 21.82 -43.24 7.62
CA ARG A 139 22.26 -44.01 6.45
C ARG A 139 21.24 -43.89 5.32
N TRP A 140 21.72 -43.97 4.09
CA TRP A 140 20.88 -44.24 2.93
C TRP A 140 21.02 -45.71 2.53
N ASP A 141 19.89 -46.36 2.35
CA ASP A 141 19.86 -47.72 1.84
C ASP A 141 20.16 -47.71 0.34
N GLY A 142 21.17 -48.47 -0.09
CA GLY A 142 21.61 -48.51 -1.49
C GLY A 142 20.59 -49.15 -2.43
N ASP A 143 19.80 -50.09 -1.92
CA ASP A 143 18.82 -50.83 -2.72
C ASP A 143 17.50 -50.06 -2.86
N SER A 144 16.98 -49.51 -1.77
CA SER A 144 15.69 -48.78 -1.79
C SER A 144 15.84 -47.27 -2.00
N GLY A 145 17.05 -46.73 -1.85
CA GLY A 145 17.31 -45.29 -1.86
C GLY A 145 16.56 -44.55 -0.74
N ARG A 146 16.20 -45.24 0.36
CA ARG A 146 15.50 -44.65 1.51
C ARG A 146 16.48 -44.27 2.59
N MET A 147 16.24 -43.12 3.21
CA MET A 147 16.98 -42.70 4.39
C MET A 147 16.46 -43.45 5.61
N GLN A 148 17.37 -44.03 6.39
CA GLN A 148 17.09 -44.73 7.63
C GLN A 148 17.85 -44.06 8.77
N VAL A 149 17.14 -43.83 9.87
CA VAL A 149 17.71 -43.30 11.11
C VAL A 149 17.69 -44.43 12.13
N PHE A 150 18.86 -44.77 12.65
CA PHE A 150 19.00 -45.68 13.77
C PHE A 150 19.28 -44.86 15.02
N LEU A 151 18.53 -45.14 16.08
CA LEU A 151 18.70 -44.50 17.37
C LEU A 151 18.76 -45.58 18.45
N GLY A 152 19.66 -45.42 19.41
CA GLY A 152 19.80 -46.38 20.50
C GLY A 152 20.98 -46.07 21.42
N ALA A 153 21.27 -47.00 22.33
CA ALA A 153 22.45 -46.88 23.17
C ALA A 153 23.73 -47.05 22.33
N ALA A 154 24.77 -46.24 22.61
CA ALA A 154 26.02 -46.28 21.86
C ALA A 154 26.64 -47.70 21.80
N ARG A 155 26.56 -48.44 22.91
CA ARG A 155 27.11 -49.79 23.05
C ARG A 155 26.45 -50.84 22.16
N SER A 156 25.20 -50.66 21.75
CA SER A 156 24.49 -51.60 20.89
C SER A 156 24.45 -51.16 19.42
N LEU A 157 24.48 -49.85 19.18
CA LEU A 157 24.38 -49.27 17.84
C LEU A 157 25.73 -49.32 17.09
N LEU A 158 26.84 -49.05 17.77
CA LEU A 158 28.19 -49.06 17.18
C LEU A 158 28.57 -50.43 16.58
N PRO A 159 28.44 -51.57 17.31
CA PRO A 159 28.77 -52.88 16.72
C PRO A 159 27.87 -53.25 15.54
N ARG A 160 26.60 -52.84 15.57
CA ARG A 160 25.64 -53.08 14.49
C ARG A 160 26.04 -52.32 13.22
N ILE A 161 26.51 -51.10 13.34
CA ILE A 161 27.00 -50.31 12.20
C ILE A 161 28.32 -50.85 11.66
N GLN A 162 29.24 -51.25 12.55
CA GLN A 162 30.50 -51.85 12.14
C GLN A 162 30.29 -53.15 11.35
N SER A 163 29.24 -53.92 11.67
CA SER A 163 28.88 -55.11 10.90
C SER A 163 28.28 -54.83 9.51
N MET A 164 28.00 -53.56 9.17
CA MET A 164 27.38 -53.18 7.91
C MET A 164 28.38 -52.85 6.79
N ASP A 165 29.69 -53.00 7.03
CA ASP A 165 30.78 -52.83 6.04
C ASP A 165 30.71 -51.50 5.24
N ALA A 166 30.21 -50.44 5.87
CA ALA A 166 30.14 -49.11 5.30
C ALA A 166 31.18 -48.17 5.93
N ASN A 167 31.65 -47.19 5.16
CA ASN A 167 32.44 -46.09 5.72
C ASN A 167 31.57 -45.34 6.74
N PHE A 168 32.16 -44.92 7.86
CA PHE A 168 31.44 -44.12 8.85
C PHE A 168 32.19 -42.83 9.16
N VAL A 169 31.43 -41.76 9.31
CA VAL A 169 31.93 -40.43 9.65
C VAL A 169 31.22 -39.96 10.92
N THR A 170 32.00 -39.57 11.92
CA THR A 170 31.47 -38.99 13.15
C THR A 170 31.26 -37.50 12.95
N ILE A 171 30.03 -37.03 13.16
CA ILE A 171 29.68 -35.62 13.01
C ILE A 171 30.34 -34.82 14.13
N ASN A 172 31.15 -33.83 13.75
CA ASN A 172 31.73 -32.89 14.70
C ASN A 172 30.81 -31.68 14.88
N THR A 173 30.16 -31.56 16.05
CA THR A 173 29.25 -30.44 16.35
C THR A 173 29.96 -29.10 16.44
N ASP A 174 31.26 -29.10 16.69
CA ASP A 174 32.03 -27.88 16.64
C ASP A 174 32.14 -27.42 15.19
N ILE A 175 32.55 -28.25 14.23
CA ILE A 175 32.74 -27.75 12.85
C ILE A 175 31.39 -27.58 12.11
N ALA A 176 30.38 -28.31 12.58
CA ALA A 176 28.95 -28.25 12.29
C ALA A 176 28.37 -26.89 11.84
N ASP A 177 27.82 -26.77 10.63
CA ASP A 177 26.86 -25.70 10.35
C ASP A 177 25.55 -25.95 11.11
N ILE A 178 25.06 -24.92 11.80
CA ILE A 178 23.86 -25.03 12.65
C ILE A 178 22.62 -25.01 11.75
N VAL A 179 21.91 -26.13 11.70
CA VAL A 179 20.64 -26.25 10.98
C VAL A 179 19.47 -26.16 11.98
N PRO A 180 18.77 -25.02 12.05
CA PRO A 180 17.71 -24.82 13.04
C PRO A 180 16.48 -25.67 12.73
N TRP A 181 15.76 -26.06 13.78
CA TRP A 181 14.45 -26.68 13.63
C TRP A 181 13.43 -25.70 13.07
N LYS A 182 12.57 -26.18 12.16
CA LYS A 182 11.36 -25.48 11.71
C LYS A 182 10.16 -26.04 12.46
N ASN A 183 9.26 -25.15 12.87
CA ASN A 183 7.99 -25.52 13.48
C ASN A 183 6.86 -24.67 12.88
N LYS A 184 5.90 -25.31 12.20
CA LYS A 184 4.78 -24.63 11.52
C LYS A 184 3.87 -23.93 12.53
N MET A 185 3.54 -24.60 13.64
CA MET A 185 2.64 -24.07 14.66
C MET A 185 3.24 -22.84 15.35
N LEU A 186 4.53 -22.91 15.72
CA LEU A 186 5.23 -21.76 16.29
C LEU A 186 5.26 -20.57 15.33
N ASN A 187 5.53 -20.82 14.04
CA ASN A 187 5.50 -19.77 13.02
C ASN A 187 4.11 -19.15 12.86
N THR A 188 3.04 -19.95 12.86
CA THR A 188 1.67 -19.42 12.79
C THR A 188 1.30 -18.59 14.03
N GLU A 189 1.73 -19.00 15.22
CA GLU A 189 1.52 -18.21 16.44
C GLU A 189 2.32 -16.90 16.43
N LYS A 190 3.57 -16.92 15.94
CA LYS A 190 4.39 -15.72 15.77
C LYS A 190 3.77 -14.75 14.78
N LEU A 191 3.27 -15.25 13.65
CA LEU A 191 2.58 -14.44 12.65
C LEU A 191 1.27 -13.85 13.21
N SER A 192 0.51 -14.61 14.01
CA SER A 192 -0.69 -14.12 14.69
C SER A 192 -0.37 -12.99 15.68
N ARG A 193 0.69 -13.17 16.49
CA ARG A 193 1.19 -12.13 17.41
C ARG A 193 1.66 -10.89 16.66
N ALA A 194 2.43 -11.05 15.59
CA ALA A 194 2.88 -9.96 14.74
C ALA A 194 1.70 -9.19 14.12
N THR A 195 0.69 -9.91 13.62
CA THR A 195 -0.52 -9.32 13.04
C THR A 195 -1.30 -8.53 14.08
N THR A 196 -1.45 -9.07 15.28
CA THR A 196 -2.13 -8.38 16.40
C THR A 196 -1.40 -7.09 16.78
N LYS A 197 -0.06 -7.13 16.84
CA LYS A 197 0.76 -5.94 17.12
C LYS A 197 0.63 -4.88 16.02
N MET A 198 0.62 -5.28 14.76
CA MET A 198 0.43 -4.36 13.62
C MET A 198 -0.97 -3.76 13.60
N LEU A 199 -1.99 -4.54 13.94
CA LEU A 199 -3.37 -4.07 14.04
C LEU A 199 -3.53 -3.05 15.17
N LEU A 200 -2.91 -3.31 16.33
CA LEU A 200 -2.89 -2.35 17.43
C LEU A 200 -2.17 -1.05 17.02
N LEU A 201 -0.98 -1.16 16.43
CA LEU A 201 -0.19 -0.01 16.01
C LEU A 201 -0.95 0.84 14.97
N SER A 202 -1.55 0.21 13.97
CA SER A 202 -2.35 0.91 12.96
C SER A 202 -3.60 1.57 13.55
N GLY A 203 -4.27 0.93 14.51
CA GLY A 203 -5.38 1.53 15.25
C GLY A 203 -4.97 2.76 16.06
N VAL A 204 -3.83 2.69 16.76
CA VAL A 204 -3.26 3.83 17.50
C VAL A 204 -2.91 4.98 16.57
N VAL A 205 -2.21 4.71 15.47
CA VAL A 205 -1.84 5.74 14.47
C VAL A 205 -3.09 6.40 13.89
N THR A 206 -4.10 5.61 13.51
CA THR A 206 -5.36 6.14 12.97
C THR A 206 -6.07 7.03 13.99
N THR A 207 -6.10 6.62 15.25
CA THR A 207 -6.69 7.42 16.34
C THR A 207 -5.96 8.74 16.53
N PHE A 208 -4.61 8.73 16.50
CA PHE A 208 -3.81 9.95 16.57
C PHE A 208 -4.04 10.88 15.37
N ILE A 209 -4.19 10.34 14.16
CA ILE A 209 -4.50 11.13 12.97
C ILE A 209 -5.87 11.82 13.10
N ILE A 210 -6.89 11.08 13.56
CA ILE A 210 -8.23 11.64 13.79
C ILE A 210 -8.18 12.72 14.88
N LEU A 211 -7.46 12.48 15.97
CA LEU A 211 -7.30 13.46 17.05
C LEU A 211 -6.59 14.72 16.55
N ALA A 212 -5.51 14.59 15.78
CA ALA A 212 -4.78 15.70 15.19
C ALA A 212 -5.67 16.50 14.22
N PHE A 213 -6.49 15.82 13.43
CA PHE A 213 -7.47 16.45 12.54
C PHE A 213 -8.52 17.24 13.32
N LEU A 214 -9.05 16.71 14.43
CA LEU A 214 -9.99 17.42 15.28
C LEU A 214 -9.37 18.66 15.94
N ILE A 215 -8.13 18.55 16.44
CA ILE A 215 -7.40 19.70 16.99
C ILE A 215 -7.19 20.77 15.91
N PHE A 216 -6.80 20.37 14.70
CA PHE A 216 -6.63 21.28 13.57
C PHE A 216 -7.92 22.00 13.20
N GLN A 217 -9.05 21.28 13.12
CA GLN A 217 -10.37 21.86 12.89
C GLN A 217 -10.78 22.84 14.00
N PHE A 218 -10.49 22.50 15.26
CA PHE A 218 -10.77 23.37 16.40
C PHE A 218 -9.98 24.69 16.31
N VAL A 219 -8.69 24.62 15.98
CA VAL A 219 -7.84 25.80 15.79
C VAL A 219 -8.35 26.65 14.63
N LEU A 220 -8.66 26.07 13.48
CA LEU A 220 -9.24 26.80 12.35
C LEU A 220 -10.53 27.51 12.73
N THR A 221 -11.43 26.82 13.43
CA THR A 221 -12.72 27.40 13.83
C THR A 221 -12.55 28.56 14.83
N ASN A 222 -11.59 28.46 15.74
CA ASN A 222 -11.34 29.49 16.77
C ASN A 222 -10.55 30.68 16.22
N THR A 223 -9.62 30.45 15.28
CA THR A 223 -8.80 31.50 14.67
C THR A 223 -9.52 32.28 13.57
N VAL A 224 -10.51 31.66 12.90
CA VAL A 224 -11.40 32.37 11.99
C VAL A 224 -12.40 33.18 12.82
N GLN A 225 -11.96 34.37 13.24
CA GLN A 225 -12.85 35.41 13.70
C GLN A 225 -13.82 35.73 12.56
N ARG A 226 -15.04 35.21 12.66
CA ARG A 226 -16.16 35.66 11.83
C ARG A 226 -16.46 37.09 12.23
N ASP A 227 -15.81 38.04 11.56
CA ASP A 227 -16.01 39.46 11.79
C ASP A 227 -17.39 39.87 11.25
N LEU A 228 -18.42 39.48 12.01
CA LEU A 228 -19.82 39.71 11.68
C LEU A 228 -20.11 41.20 11.54
N GLU A 229 -19.37 42.02 12.28
CA GLU A 229 -19.46 43.47 12.29
C GLU A 229 -18.87 44.08 11.01
N ALA A 230 -17.74 43.57 10.52
CA ALA A 230 -17.15 44.00 9.24
C ALA A 230 -18.08 43.66 8.06
N VAL A 231 -18.64 42.44 8.03
CA VAL A 231 -19.59 42.02 7.00
C VAL A 231 -20.87 42.87 7.05
N LYS A 232 -21.34 43.22 8.26
CA LYS A 232 -22.51 44.09 8.43
C LYS A 232 -22.24 45.51 7.93
N LEU A 233 -21.07 46.09 8.25
CA LEU A 233 -20.65 47.41 7.77
C LEU A 233 -20.52 47.44 6.24
N GLU A 234 -19.89 46.44 5.64
CA GLU A 234 -19.77 46.34 4.19
C GLU A 234 -21.16 46.26 3.54
N THR A 235 -22.06 45.44 4.08
CA THR A 235 -23.45 45.33 3.59
C THR A 235 -24.20 46.66 3.67
N THR A 236 -24.07 47.41 4.77
CA THR A 236 -24.73 48.72 4.91
C THR A 236 -24.19 49.73 3.91
N THR A 237 -22.87 49.76 3.67
CA THR A 237 -22.28 50.69 2.69
C THR A 237 -22.68 50.36 1.26
N VAL A 238 -22.80 49.08 0.90
CA VAL A 238 -23.30 48.66 -0.42
C VAL A 238 -24.76 49.05 -0.60
N THR A 239 -25.57 48.93 0.46
CA THR A 239 -26.98 49.32 0.43
C THR A 239 -27.14 50.84 0.26
N GLU A 240 -26.37 51.65 0.98
CA GLU A 240 -26.34 53.11 0.82
C GLU A 240 -25.92 53.52 -0.60
N ARG A 241 -24.90 52.87 -1.17
CA ARG A 241 -24.46 53.13 -2.55
C ARG A 241 -25.55 52.81 -3.57
N LEU A 242 -26.25 51.69 -3.40
CA LEU A 242 -27.36 51.32 -4.27
C LEU A 242 -28.52 52.32 -4.18
N MET A 243 -28.83 52.81 -2.98
CA MET A 243 -29.85 53.84 -2.78
C MET A 243 -29.49 55.16 -3.49
N LEU A 244 -28.23 55.59 -3.40
CA LEU A 244 -27.74 56.78 -4.10
C LEU A 244 -27.80 56.60 -5.62
N GLN A 245 -27.34 55.46 -6.14
CA GLN A 245 -27.41 55.17 -7.58
C GLN A 245 -28.85 55.10 -8.09
N ALA A 246 -29.76 54.52 -7.31
CA ALA A 246 -31.18 54.48 -7.64
C ALA A 246 -31.81 55.88 -7.64
N TYR A 247 -31.42 56.74 -6.68
CA TYR A 247 -31.86 58.13 -6.62
C TYR A 247 -31.38 58.93 -7.84
N ASP A 248 -30.10 58.82 -8.19
CA ASP A 248 -29.53 59.50 -9.37
C ASP A 248 -30.19 59.01 -10.67
N ALA A 249 -30.50 57.72 -10.77
CA ALA A 249 -31.21 57.16 -11.91
C ALA A 249 -32.66 57.66 -12.02
N LEU A 250 -33.35 57.91 -10.90
CA LEU A 250 -34.68 58.52 -10.87
C LEU A 250 -34.67 60.01 -11.22
N GLN A 251 -33.60 60.73 -10.85
CA GLN A 251 -33.43 62.14 -11.18
C GLN A 251 -32.99 62.35 -12.64
N SER A 252 -32.50 61.31 -13.32
CA SER A 252 -32.20 61.31 -14.74
C SER A 252 -33.40 61.78 -15.58
N ASP A 253 -33.15 62.63 -16.58
CA ASP A 253 -34.17 63.20 -17.46
C ASP A 253 -34.94 62.14 -18.30
N THR A 254 -34.62 60.85 -18.14
CA THR A 254 -35.30 59.71 -18.79
C THR A 254 -36.82 59.74 -18.57
N ILE A 255 -37.30 60.05 -17.37
CA ILE A 255 -38.75 60.13 -17.09
C ILE A 255 -39.37 61.30 -17.87
N LYS A 256 -38.70 62.46 -17.94
CA LYS A 256 -39.20 63.61 -18.73
C LYS A 256 -39.23 63.30 -20.21
N HIS A 257 -38.22 62.61 -20.74
CA HIS A 257 -38.20 62.17 -22.14
C HIS A 257 -39.27 61.13 -22.45
N MET A 258 -39.59 60.24 -21.50
CA MET A 258 -40.65 59.24 -21.66
C MET A 258 -42.03 59.91 -21.79
N VAL A 259 -42.34 60.88 -20.93
CA VAL A 259 -43.60 61.65 -21.01
C VAL A 259 -43.68 62.42 -22.33
N ARG A 260 -42.57 63.04 -22.77
CA ARG A 260 -42.53 63.77 -24.05
C ARG A 260 -42.72 62.87 -25.26
N ILE A 261 -42.20 61.63 -25.24
CA ILE A 261 -42.46 60.65 -26.32
C ILE A 261 -43.95 60.30 -26.36
N GLN A 262 -44.59 60.12 -25.19
CA GLN A 262 -46.03 59.83 -25.12
C GLN A 262 -46.86 60.99 -25.68
N GLU A 263 -46.57 62.23 -25.29
CA GLU A 263 -47.23 63.43 -25.85
C GLU A 263 -47.09 63.50 -27.38
N LEU A 264 -45.88 63.22 -27.91
CA LEU A 264 -45.62 63.25 -29.34
C LEU A 264 -46.34 62.12 -30.09
N LEU A 265 -46.41 60.92 -29.50
CA LEU A 265 -47.18 59.81 -30.05
C LEU A 265 -48.69 60.10 -30.06
N ASP A 266 -49.22 60.75 -29.03
CA ASP A 266 -50.63 61.15 -28.97
C ASP A 266 -50.96 62.23 -30.02
N GLU A 267 -50.09 63.23 -30.20
CA GLU A 267 -50.20 64.22 -31.27
C GLU A 267 -50.15 63.57 -32.66
N LEU A 268 -49.26 62.59 -32.87
CA LEU A 268 -49.17 61.88 -34.14
C LEU A 268 -50.39 61.00 -34.40
N LYS A 269 -50.90 60.32 -33.38
CA LYS A 269 -52.10 59.47 -33.50
C LYS A 269 -53.32 60.26 -33.93
N ALA A 270 -53.45 61.52 -33.51
CA ALA A 270 -54.54 62.41 -33.94
C ALA A 270 -54.50 62.74 -35.45
N ILE A 271 -53.35 62.60 -36.10
CA ILE A 271 -53.11 62.96 -37.51
C ILE A 271 -52.83 61.70 -38.36
N ASP A 272 -53.04 60.50 -37.81
CA ASP A 272 -52.68 59.21 -38.42
C ASP A 272 -51.19 59.14 -38.83
N GLY A 273 -50.33 59.76 -38.02
CA GLY A 273 -48.88 59.79 -38.18
C GLY A 273 -48.18 58.65 -37.42
N THR A 274 -46.97 58.30 -37.87
CA THR A 274 -46.13 57.26 -37.25
C THR A 274 -44.77 57.84 -36.87
N LEU A 275 -44.37 57.73 -35.60
CA LEU A 275 -43.04 58.13 -35.14
C LEU A 275 -42.01 57.09 -35.60
N VAL A 276 -40.96 57.54 -36.31
CA VAL A 276 -39.92 56.65 -36.87
C VAL A 276 -38.65 56.69 -36.03
N LYS A 277 -38.26 57.88 -35.57
CA LYS A 277 -37.01 58.06 -34.82
C LYS A 277 -37.20 59.12 -33.75
N TYR A 278 -36.69 58.86 -32.55
CA TYR A 278 -36.59 59.83 -31.47
C TYR A 278 -35.21 59.65 -30.82
N GLU A 279 -34.35 60.66 -30.96
CA GLU A 279 -32.97 60.62 -30.49
C GLU A 279 -32.70 61.85 -29.61
N VAL A 280 -32.13 61.59 -28.43
CA VAL A 280 -31.74 62.60 -27.46
C VAL A 280 -30.22 62.62 -27.41
N THR A 281 -29.61 63.67 -27.93
CA THR A 281 -28.17 63.88 -27.90
C THR A 281 -27.88 65.11 -27.04
N GLY A 282 -27.50 64.87 -25.77
CA GLY A 282 -27.28 65.92 -24.79
C GLY A 282 -28.55 66.74 -24.52
N SER A 283 -28.50 68.04 -24.76
CA SER A 283 -29.63 68.96 -24.62
C SER A 283 -30.49 69.12 -25.89
N SER A 284 -30.10 68.47 -26.99
CA SER A 284 -30.82 68.58 -28.27
C SER A 284 -31.67 67.35 -28.56
N LEU A 285 -32.92 67.59 -28.96
CA LEU A 285 -33.90 66.55 -29.24
C LEU A 285 -34.26 66.57 -30.72
N THR A 286 -34.04 65.44 -31.39
CA THR A 286 -34.38 65.26 -32.81
C THR A 286 -35.39 64.13 -32.94
N TRP A 287 -36.50 64.40 -33.62
CA TRP A 287 -37.52 63.39 -33.90
C TRP A 287 -37.91 63.40 -35.38
N GLU A 288 -38.25 62.22 -35.89
CA GLU A 288 -38.68 62.00 -37.27
C GLU A 288 -40.01 61.24 -37.27
N ALA A 289 -41.01 61.75 -37.99
CA ALA A 289 -42.31 61.13 -38.10
C ALA A 289 -42.81 61.10 -39.57
N LEU A 290 -43.70 60.17 -39.88
CA LEU A 290 -44.39 60.02 -41.16
C LEU A 290 -45.84 60.46 -41.02
N ILE A 291 -46.33 61.33 -41.92
CA ILE A 291 -47.66 61.96 -41.83
C ILE A 291 -48.34 61.92 -43.22
N PRO A 292 -49.67 61.79 -43.34
CA PRO A 292 -50.37 61.83 -44.64
C PRO A 292 -50.23 63.17 -45.40
N GLN A 293 -50.13 63.12 -46.74
CA GLN A 293 -50.10 64.32 -47.61
C GLN A 293 -51.34 65.20 -47.40
N GLY A 294 -51.15 66.49 -47.07
CA GLY A 294 -52.21 67.51 -46.93
C GLY A 294 -52.39 68.10 -45.52
N LEU A 295 -51.72 67.56 -44.50
CA LEU A 295 -51.80 68.00 -43.10
C LEU A 295 -50.51 68.69 -42.59
N GLU A 296 -49.79 69.35 -43.49
CA GLU A 296 -48.45 69.92 -43.26
C GLU A 296 -48.39 71.04 -42.18
N LYS A 297 -49.52 71.49 -41.62
CA LYS A 297 -49.56 72.66 -40.72
C LYS A 297 -50.54 72.53 -39.55
N SER A 298 -50.41 71.50 -38.71
CA SER A 298 -51.10 71.46 -37.40
C SER A 298 -50.12 71.33 -36.23
N GLY A 299 -50.29 72.19 -35.21
CA GLY A 299 -49.62 72.09 -33.90
C GLY A 299 -48.08 72.25 -33.89
N SER A 300 -47.42 71.48 -33.01
CA SER A 300 -45.96 71.42 -32.77
C SER A 300 -45.12 71.15 -34.04
N MET A 301 -45.78 70.76 -35.13
CA MET A 301 -45.19 70.47 -36.44
C MET A 301 -44.97 71.72 -37.30
N LYS A 302 -45.36 72.92 -36.85
CA LYS A 302 -45.13 74.20 -37.58
C LYS A 302 -43.64 74.52 -37.82
N SER A 303 -42.73 73.99 -37.01
CA SER A 303 -41.28 74.21 -37.11
C SER A 303 -40.53 72.99 -37.65
N ALA A 304 -41.26 72.00 -38.16
CA ALA A 304 -40.66 70.76 -38.62
C ALA A 304 -40.37 70.80 -40.12
N GLU A 305 -39.17 70.37 -40.50
CA GLU A 305 -38.66 70.41 -41.86
C GLU A 305 -39.15 69.17 -42.63
N VAL A 306 -39.70 69.38 -43.83
CA VAL A 306 -40.15 68.32 -44.72
C VAL A 306 -38.94 67.75 -45.47
N LEU A 307 -38.60 66.49 -45.22
CA LEU A 307 -37.42 65.84 -45.79
C LEU A 307 -37.68 65.12 -47.12
N GLY A 308 -38.95 65.03 -47.54
CA GLY A 308 -39.33 64.42 -48.82
C GLY A 308 -40.41 63.34 -48.70
N LEU A 309 -40.79 62.81 -49.85
CA LEU A 309 -41.79 61.74 -50.00
C LEU A 309 -41.17 60.37 -49.73
N GLU A 310 -41.95 59.48 -49.12
CA GLU A 310 -41.54 58.09 -48.89
C GLU A 310 -41.33 57.36 -50.23
N GLU A 311 -40.15 56.77 -50.45
CA GLU A 311 -39.76 56.05 -51.69
C GLU A 311 -40.50 54.71 -51.92
N GLY A 312 -41.70 54.55 -51.35
CA GLY A 312 -42.43 53.28 -51.31
C GLY A 312 -43.95 53.46 -51.39
N GLY A 313 -44.45 54.07 -52.46
CA GLY A 313 -45.84 53.93 -52.93
C GLY A 313 -46.98 54.45 -52.03
N SER A 314 -46.68 55.00 -50.85
CA SER A 314 -47.66 55.57 -49.92
C SER A 314 -47.59 57.09 -49.93
N LYS A 315 -48.74 57.78 -50.03
CA LYS A 315 -48.85 59.25 -50.00
C LYS A 315 -48.58 59.84 -48.60
N ARG A 316 -47.42 59.52 -48.01
CA ARG A 316 -46.97 59.98 -46.69
C ARG A 316 -45.68 60.78 -46.84
N ILE A 317 -45.55 61.84 -46.06
CA ILE A 317 -44.42 62.77 -46.04
C ILE A 317 -43.59 62.50 -44.78
N ARG A 318 -42.26 62.46 -44.92
CA ARG A 318 -41.35 62.40 -43.77
C ARG A 318 -41.05 63.81 -43.28
N VAL A 319 -41.30 64.03 -42.00
CA VAL A 319 -41.13 65.31 -41.32
C VAL A 319 -40.14 65.15 -40.17
N ARG A 320 -39.19 66.07 -40.04
CA ARG A 320 -38.21 66.11 -38.95
C ARG A 320 -38.40 67.37 -38.13
N GLY A 321 -38.61 67.19 -36.83
CA GLY A 321 -38.62 68.29 -35.87
C GLY A 321 -37.35 68.32 -35.04
N ARG A 322 -36.90 69.54 -34.73
CA ARG A 322 -35.85 69.79 -33.74
C ARG A 322 -36.42 70.62 -32.60
N ARG A 323 -36.12 70.23 -31.36
CA ARG A 323 -36.45 70.97 -30.14
C ARG A 323 -35.25 71.03 -29.22
#